data_AF-A0A1D2QRF4-F1
#
_entry.id   AF-A0A1D2QRF4-F1
#
_cell.length_a   1.000
_cell.length_b   1.000
_cell.length_c   1.000
_cell.angle_alpha   90.00
_cell.angle_beta   90.00
_cell.angle_gamma   90.00
#
_symmetry.space_group_name_H-M   'P 1'
#
loop_
_entity.id
_entity.type
_entity.pdbx_description
1 polymer ?
#
loop_
_entity_poly.entity_id
_entity_poly.type
_entity_poly.pdbx_seq_one_letter_code
_entity_poly.pdbx_strand_id
1 'polypeptide(L)' 'MTQAMAQPQFYLVWREGSHSNTPTFKHPNYGSAVAECKRLTRENGGKFYILAHVATAEKRDIDFTEVDQIPF' A
#
# COMPACT_ATOMS: atom_id res chain seq x y z
N MET A 1 18.91 -2.86 -22.81
CA MET A 1 18.24 -1.55 -22.66
C MET A 1 17.81 -1.43 -21.21
N THR A 2 18.49 -0.59 -20.43
CA THR A 2 18.18 -0.37 -19.02
C THR A 2 16.89 0.45 -18.96
N GLN A 3 15.79 -0.17 -18.53
CA GLN A 3 14.51 0.51 -18.38
C GLN A 3 14.68 1.61 -17.35
N ALA A 4 14.48 2.88 -17.73
CA ALA A 4 14.49 3.98 -16.78
C ALA A 4 13.38 3.73 -15.77
N MET A 5 13.74 3.51 -14.50
CA MET A 5 12.75 3.28 -13.45
C MET A 5 11.89 4.54 -13.32
N ALA A 6 10.61 4.42 -13.70
CA ALA A 6 9.65 5.50 -13.54
C ALA A 6 9.59 5.91 -12.06
N GLN A 7 9.49 7.22 -11.82
CA GLN A 7 9.30 7.73 -10.47
C GLN A 7 7.98 7.19 -9.88
N PRO A 8 7.98 6.64 -8.65
CA PRO A 8 6.76 6.18 -8.00
C PRO A 8 5.69 7.27 -7.93
N GLN A 9 4.42 6.94 -8.24
CA GLN A 9 3.31 7.90 -8.20
C GLN A 9 3.02 8.40 -6.79
N PHE A 10 3.23 7.53 -5.79
CA PHE A 10 3.09 7.84 -4.38
C PHE A 10 3.92 6.86 -3.54
N TYR A 11 4.06 7.22 -2.27
CA TYR A 11 4.70 6.40 -1.25
C TYR A 11 3.74 6.16 -0.09
N LEU A 12 3.89 5.05 0.62
CA LEU A 12 3.13 4.70 1.81
C LEU A 12 4.09 4.40 2.97
N VAL A 13 3.64 4.59 4.21
CA VAL A 13 4.37 4.13 5.40
C VAL A 13 3.63 2.95 6.02
N TRP A 14 4.29 1.81 6.12
CA TRP A 14 3.72 0.57 6.63
C TRP A 14 4.43 0.12 7.91
N ARG A 15 3.67 -0.36 8.90
CA ARG A 15 4.21 -0.85 10.18
C ARG A 15 4.34 -2.37 10.17
N GLU A 16 5.51 -2.89 10.52
CA GLU A 16 5.74 -4.33 10.65
C GLU A 16 4.86 -4.95 11.75
N GLY A 17 4.27 -6.12 11.47
CA GLY A 17 3.57 -6.93 12.48
C GLY A 17 2.17 -6.45 12.87
N SER A 18 1.71 -5.31 12.34
CA SER A 18 0.35 -4.82 12.61
C SER A 18 -0.63 -5.44 11.62
N HIS A 19 -1.42 -6.42 12.09
CA HIS A 19 -2.42 -7.12 11.29
C HIS A 19 -3.60 -6.23 10.85
N SER A 20 -3.77 -5.04 11.45
CA SER A 20 -4.91 -4.15 11.22
C SER A 20 -4.55 -2.82 10.52
N ASN A 21 -3.28 -2.47 10.38
CA ASN A 21 -2.89 -1.15 9.85
C ASN A 21 -2.40 -1.24 8.40
N THR A 22 -3.34 -1.40 7.48
CA THR A 22 -3.09 -1.12 6.06
C THR A 22 -2.73 0.36 5.92
N PRO A 23 -1.68 0.73 5.17
CA PRO A 23 -1.31 2.13 4.99
C PRO A 23 -2.41 2.87 4.24
N THR A 24 -3.03 3.86 4.87
CA THR A 24 -4.14 4.63 4.28
C THR A 24 -3.72 5.97 3.69
N PHE A 25 -2.58 6.52 4.14
CA PHE A 25 -2.12 7.84 3.72
C PHE A 25 -1.03 7.78 2.65
N LYS A 26 -1.28 8.42 1.50
CA LYS A 26 -0.36 8.53 0.38
C LYS A 26 0.52 9.77 0.51
N HIS A 27 1.83 9.59 0.42
CA HIS A 27 2.80 10.67 0.34
C HIS A 27 3.18 10.94 -1.12
N PRO A 28 3.21 12.21 -1.55
CA PRO A 28 3.50 12.57 -2.95
C PRO A 28 4.97 12.37 -3.34
N ASN A 29 5.87 12.31 -2.36
CA ASN A 29 7.30 12.13 -2.59
C ASN A 29 7.96 11.35 -1.44
N TYR A 30 9.15 10.85 -1.71
CA TYR A 30 9.92 10.05 -0.75
C TYR A 30 10.27 10.83 0.53
N GLY A 31 10.64 12.10 0.41
CA GLY A 31 11.00 12.95 1.56
C GLY A 31 9.87 13.10 2.57
N SER A 32 8.65 13.32 2.09
CA SER A 32 7.45 13.36 2.93
C SER A 32 7.17 12.02 3.63
N ALA A 33 7.36 10.89 2.94
CA ALA A 33 7.23 9.56 3.56
C ALA A 33 8.30 9.30 4.62
N VAL A 34 9.54 9.76 4.42
CA VAL A 34 10.61 9.68 5.42
C VAL A 34 10.29 10.50 6.66
N ALA A 35 9.77 11.72 6.50
CA ALA A 35 9.38 12.56 7.62
C ALA A 35 8.29 11.88 8.47
N GLU A 36 7.29 11.29 7.81
CA GLU A 36 6.21 10.56 8.49
C GLU A 36 6.70 9.29 9.18
N CYS A 37 7.52 8.50 8.50
CA CYS A 37 8.13 7.29 9.07
C CYS A 37 8.92 7.63 10.35
N LYS A 38 9.70 8.71 10.34
CA LYS A 38 10.42 9.20 11.53
C LYS A 38 9.46 9.63 12.64
N ARG A 39 8.39 10.35 12.32
CA ARG A 39 7.37 10.77 13.29
C ARG A 39 6.72 9.56 13.96
N LEU A 40 6.21 8.62 13.17
CA LEU A 40 5.53 7.41 13.65
C LEU A 40 6.44 6.51 14.48
N THR A 41 7.70 6.36 14.07
CA THR A 41 8.70 5.59 14.83
C THR A 41 8.95 6.22 16.20
N ARG A 42 9.02 7.56 16.29
CA ARG A 42 9.21 8.27 17.57
C ARG A 42 8.00 8.14 18.50
N GLU A 43 6.79 8.20 17.96
CA GLU A 43 5.55 8.18 18.75
C GLU A 43 5.19 6.77 19.24
N ASN A 44 5.36 5.75 18.38
CA ASN A 44 4.79 4.43 18.62
C ASN A 44 5.82 3.33 18.82
N GLY A 45 7.11 3.62 18.53
CA GLY A 45 8.16 2.62 18.45
C GLY A 45 7.90 1.54 17.38
N GLY A 46 8.84 0.59 17.28
CA GLY A 46 8.75 -0.51 16.32
C GLY A 46 9.34 -0.18 14.95
N LYS A 47 9.08 -1.05 13.97
CA LYS A 47 9.64 -0.98 12.63
C LYS A 47 8.61 -0.49 11.62
N PHE A 48 9.02 0.49 10.82
CA PHE A 48 8.24 1.06 9.75
C PHE A 48 9.02 0.98 8.44
N TYR A 49 8.30 0.72 7.36
CA TYR A 49 8.82 0.61 6.01
C TYR A 49 8.17 1.66 5.11
N ILE A 50 8.94 2.16 4.16
CA ILE A 50 8.42 3.03 3.09
C ILE A 50 8.17 2.14 1.88
N LEU A 51 6.91 2.07 1.44
CA LEU A 51 6.51 1.34 0.25
C LEU A 51 6.37 2.34 -0.91
N ALA A 52 6.90 1.98 -2.07
CA ALA A 52 6.75 2.76 -3.30
C ALA A 52 5.66 2.16 -4.18
N HIS A 53 4.83 3.00 -4.78
CA HIS A 53 3.92 2.56 -5.83
C HIS A 53 4.71 2.11 -7.07
N VAL A 54 4.46 0.88 -7.51
CA VAL A 54 5.10 0.29 -8.70
C VAL A 54 4.10 -0.11 -9.78
N ALA A 55 2.88 -0.46 -9.39
CA ALA A 55 1.81 -0.90 -10.28
C ALA A 55 0.45 -0.80 -9.57
N THR A 56 -0.63 -0.83 -10.36
CA THR A 56 -2.02 -0.89 -9.89
C THR A 56 -2.73 -2.04 -10.61
N ALA A 57 -3.47 -2.86 -9.87
CA ALA A 57 -4.38 -3.85 -10.43
C ALA A 57 -5.82 -3.49 -10.01
N GLU A 58 -6.77 -3.62 -10.93
CA GLU A 58 -8.17 -3.29 -10.73
C GLU A 58 -9.02 -4.46 -11.23
N LYS A 59 -9.93 -4.98 -10.38
CA LYS A 59 -10.93 -5.96 -10.80
C LYS A 59 -12.12 -5.20 -11.37
N ARG A 60 -12.47 -5.43 -12.64
CA ARG A 60 -13.52 -4.66 -13.34
C ARG A 60 -14.87 -5.35 -13.37
N ASP A 61 -14.91 -6.67 -13.48
CA ASP A 61 -16.16 -7.42 -13.59
C ASP A 61 -16.28 -8.47 -12.48
N ILE A 62 -17.42 -8.47 -11.79
CA ILE A 62 -17.92 -9.62 -11.03
C ILE A 62 -19.23 -10.01 -11.70
N ASP A 63 -19.19 -10.95 -12.63
CA ASP A 63 -20.40 -11.64 -13.04
C ASP A 63 -20.87 -12.49 -11.86
N PHE A 64 -22.02 -12.11 -11.30
CA PHE A 64 -22.71 -12.87 -10.25
C PHE A 64 -23.99 -13.44 -10.86
N THR A 65 -24.17 -14.74 -10.71
CA THR A 65 -25.45 -15.41 -10.96
C THR A 65 -25.98 -15.90 -9.63
N GLU A 66 -27.14 -15.39 -9.23
CA GLU A 66 -27.83 -15.88 -8.05
C GLU A 66 -28.35 -17.30 -8.35
N VAL A 67 -28.01 -18.24 -7.48
CA VAL A 67 -28.49 -19.63 -7.57
C VAL A 67 -29.26 -19.96 -6.30
N ASP A 68 -30.46 -20.51 -6.45
CA ASP A 68 -31.31 -20.90 -5.30
C ASP A 68 -30.71 -22.06 -4.50
N GLN A 69 -29.81 -22.84 -5.11
CA GLN A 69 -29.03 -23.88 -4.44
C GLN A 69 -27.60 -23.90 -4.97
N ILE A 70 -26.65 -24.04 -4.06
CA ILE A 70 -25.24 -24.20 -4.42
C ILE A 70 -25.05 -25.65 -4.90
N PRO A 71 -24.56 -25.88 -6.14
CA PRO A 71 -24.32 -27.22 -6.64
C PRO A 71 -23.01 -27.76 -6.05
N PHE A 72 -23.07 -28.26 -4.82
CA PHE A 72 -22.15 -29.26 -4.28
C PHE A 72 -22.88 -30.17 -3.29
#